data_AF-A0AAE0EIU7-F1
#
_entry.id   AF-A0AAE0EIU7-F1
#
_cell.length_a   1.000
_cell.length_b   1.000
_cell.length_c   1.000
_cell.angle_alpha   90.00
_cell.angle_beta   90.00
_cell.angle_gamma   90.00
#
_symmetry.space_group_name_H-M   'P 1'
#
loop_
_entity.id
_entity.type
_entity.pdbx_description
1 polymer ?
#
loop_
_entity_poly.entity_id
_entity_poly.type
_entity_poly.pdbx_seq_one_letter_code
_entity_poly.pdbx_strand_id
1 'polypeptide(L)'
;MHISTQQPVNNSKFDATRLLGWSNDRFKNLSKQICDKNREIECLYQACEKDGVMQSITSLEKSVEELLECEEIYWKQPTRADWLDASDRNSKFFHARATTRKKKNSINMLVDSGGRVHNSETGLAFVIQDYFSTIF
;
A
#
# COMPACT_ATOMS: atom_id res chain seq x y z
N MET A 1 -6.46 50.89 7.06
CA MET A 1 -6.88 49.64 6.39
C MET A 1 -5.86 48.57 6.76
N HIS A 2 -6.10 47.85 7.86
CA HIS A 2 -5.24 46.76 8.33
C HIS A 2 -5.75 45.46 7.71
N ILE A 3 -4.99 44.88 6.79
CA ILE A 3 -5.32 43.58 6.19
C ILE A 3 -4.70 42.53 7.11
N SER A 4 -5.57 41.87 7.88
CA SER A 4 -5.22 40.76 8.77
C SER A 4 -4.91 39.52 7.91
N THR A 5 -3.62 39.27 7.67
CA THR A 5 -3.15 38.04 7.00
C THR A 5 -3.41 36.84 7.92
N GLN A 6 -4.46 36.08 7.65
CA GLN A 6 -4.67 34.78 8.27
C GLN A 6 -3.51 33.85 7.90
N GLN A 7 -2.77 33.40 8.90
CA GLN A 7 -1.81 32.31 8.78
C GLN A 7 -2.59 31.01 8.47
N PRO A 8 -2.15 30.18 7.51
CA PRO A 8 -2.76 28.87 7.31
C PRO A 8 -2.51 28.00 8.54
N VAL A 9 -3.60 27.59 9.18
CA VAL A 9 -3.63 26.53 10.21
C VAL A 9 -3.00 25.27 9.61
N ASN A 10 -1.73 25.03 9.96
CA ASN A 10 -1.04 23.76 9.71
C ASN A 10 -1.72 22.66 10.52
N ASN A 11 -2.74 22.07 9.92
CA ASN A 11 -3.42 20.91 10.47
C ASN A 11 -2.50 19.70 10.32
N SER A 12 -1.79 19.38 11.39
CA SER A 12 -1.33 18.04 11.76
C SER A 12 -0.91 17.15 10.60
N LYS A 13 0.37 17.23 10.23
CA LYS A 13 1.07 16.05 9.68
C LYS A 13 1.13 15.02 10.82
N PHE A 14 0.11 14.18 10.93
CA PHE A 14 0.24 12.89 11.62
C PHE A 14 1.33 12.13 10.87
N ASP A 15 2.55 12.24 11.39
CA ASP A 15 3.75 11.67 10.81
C ASP A 15 3.58 10.15 10.72
N ALA A 16 3.55 9.63 9.49
CA ALA A 16 3.33 8.22 9.20
C ALA A 16 4.33 7.32 9.95
N THR A 17 5.53 7.84 10.25
CA THR A 17 6.53 7.14 11.06
C THR A 17 6.11 6.98 12.53
N ARG A 18 5.41 7.96 13.11
CA ARG A 18 4.86 7.87 14.47
C ARG A 18 3.65 6.95 14.52
N LEU A 19 2.81 6.94 13.47
CA LEU A 19 1.70 6.00 13.33
C LEU A 19 2.18 4.56 13.14
N LEU A 20 3.20 4.34 12.30
CA LEU A 20 3.84 3.04 12.15
C LEU A 20 4.52 2.61 13.45
N GLY A 21 5.21 3.50 14.16
CA GLY A 21 5.79 3.22 15.47
C GLY A 21 4.75 2.82 16.52
N TRP A 22 3.65 3.57 16.61
CA TRP A 22 2.52 3.27 17.49
C TRP A 22 1.82 1.95 17.12
N SER A 23 1.58 1.72 15.82
CA SER A 23 1.02 0.47 15.30
C SER A 23 1.94 -0.71 15.64
N ASN A 24 3.24 -0.59 15.40
CA ASN A 24 4.20 -1.64 15.68
C ASN A 24 4.27 -1.96 17.18
N ASP A 25 4.27 -0.95 18.04
CA ASP A 25 4.35 -1.14 19.49
C ASP A 25 3.06 -1.74 20.08
N ARG A 26 1.89 -1.31 19.57
CA ARG A 26 0.59 -1.82 20.01
C ARG A 26 0.29 -3.23 19.46
N PHE A 27 0.58 -3.48 18.19
CA PHE A 27 0.15 -4.70 17.49
C PHE A 27 1.21 -5.82 17.46
N LYS A 28 2.53 -5.52 17.53
CA LYS A 28 3.54 -6.60 17.72
C LYS A 28 3.37 -7.29 19.06
N ASN A 29 3.00 -6.52 20.09
CA ASN A 29 2.71 -7.07 21.41
C ASN A 29 1.36 -7.81 21.44
N LEU A 30 0.45 -7.56 20.50
CA LEU A 30 -0.84 -8.23 20.45
C LEU A 30 -0.69 -9.71 20.06
N SER A 31 0.08 -9.99 19.01
CA SER A 31 0.36 -11.38 18.59
C SER A 31 1.08 -12.17 19.70
N LYS A 32 2.01 -11.51 20.41
CA LYS A 32 2.68 -12.10 21.57
C LYS A 32 1.70 -12.36 22.73
N GLN A 33 0.84 -11.40 23.04
CA GLN A 33 -0.20 -11.56 24.07
C GLN A 33 -1.19 -12.68 23.73
N ILE A 34 -1.59 -12.82 22.46
CA ILE A 34 -2.44 -13.90 21.99
C ILE A 34 -1.75 -15.25 22.19
N CYS A 35 -0.47 -15.36 21.83
CA CYS A 35 0.32 -16.57 22.03
C CYS A 35 0.44 -16.93 23.53
N ASP A 36 0.78 -15.95 24.37
CA ASP A 36 0.91 -16.14 25.82
C ASP A 36 -0.42 -16.57 26.45
N LYS A 37 -1.55 -16.02 25.99
CA LYS A 37 -2.90 -16.38 26.47
C LYS A 37 -3.35 -17.75 25.98
N ASN A 38 -3.11 -18.10 24.72
CA ASN A 38 -3.41 -19.44 24.21
C ASN A 38 -2.61 -20.51 24.95
N ARG A 39 -1.36 -20.22 25.29
CA ARG A 39 -0.53 -21.11 26.10
C ARG A 39 -1.07 -21.27 27.53
N GLU A 40 -1.56 -20.20 28.13
CA GLU A 40 -2.20 -20.23 29.46
C GLU A 40 -3.49 -21.07 29.45
N ILE A 41 -4.34 -20.91 28.42
CA ILE A 41 -5.54 -21.72 28.19
C ILE A 41 -5.18 -23.21 28.07
N GLU A 42 -4.19 -23.54 27.25
CA GLU A 42 -3.76 -24.92 27.00
C GLU A 42 -3.21 -25.58 28.28
N CYS A 43 -2.49 -24.82 29.11
CA CYS A 43 -2.05 -25.28 30.44
C CYS A 43 -3.24 -25.50 31.40
N LEU A 44 -4.26 -24.64 31.37
CA LEU A 44 -5.46 -24.79 32.20
C LEU A 44 -6.33 -25.99 31.78
N TYR A 45 -6.45 -26.25 30.49
CA TYR A 45 -7.11 -27.47 29.97
C TYR A 45 -6.40 -28.76 30.39
N GLN A 46 -5.07 -28.73 30.53
CA GLN A 46 -4.29 -29.89 31.00
C GLN A 46 -4.34 -30.10 32.52
N ALA A 47 -4.82 -29.13 33.31
CA ALA A 47 -4.67 -29.10 34.77
C ALA A 47 -5.91 -29.52 35.61
N CYS A 48 -6.89 -30.24 35.04
CA CYS A 48 -8.05 -30.92 35.70
C CYS A 48 -9.43 -30.22 35.56
N GLU A 49 -10.43 -31.04 35.21
CA GLU A 49 -11.88 -30.74 35.16
C GLU A 49 -12.44 -30.27 36.51
N LYS A 50 -12.87 -29.01 36.58
CA LYS A 50 -13.97 -28.55 37.47
C LYS A 50 -14.70 -27.35 36.86
N ASP A 51 -16.00 -27.28 37.12
CA ASP A 51 -17.00 -26.35 36.56
C ASP A 51 -16.65 -24.84 36.58
N GLY A 52 -15.65 -24.40 37.35
CA GLY A 52 -15.14 -23.01 37.33
C GLY A 52 -14.15 -22.70 36.19
N VAL A 53 -13.43 -23.71 35.70
CA VAL A 53 -12.46 -23.56 34.61
C VAL A 53 -13.18 -23.34 33.28
N MET A 54 -14.34 -23.98 33.09
CA MET A 54 -15.17 -23.84 31.89
C MET A 54 -15.65 -22.39 31.68
N GLN A 55 -16.06 -21.68 32.73
CA GLN A 55 -16.46 -20.26 32.61
C GLN A 55 -15.28 -19.36 32.27
N SER A 56 -14.11 -19.67 32.81
CA SER A 56 -12.87 -18.93 32.51
C SER A 56 -12.46 -19.15 31.06
N ILE A 57 -12.52 -20.39 30.59
CA ILE A 57 -12.33 -20.80 29.20
C ILE A 57 -13.28 -20.05 28.28
N THR A 58 -14.60 -20.08 28.53
CA THR A 58 -15.58 -19.39 27.67
C THR A 58 -15.36 -17.88 27.63
N SER A 59 -14.93 -17.28 28.74
CA SER A 59 -14.58 -15.85 28.76
C SER A 59 -13.33 -15.53 27.94
N LEU A 60 -12.34 -16.43 27.95
CA LEU A 60 -11.11 -16.34 27.18
C LEU A 60 -11.38 -16.56 25.69
N GLU A 61 -12.21 -17.55 25.33
CA GLU A 61 -12.65 -17.80 23.95
C GLU A 61 -13.37 -16.57 23.39
N LYS A 62 -14.29 -15.97 24.15
CA LYS A 62 -14.97 -14.74 23.74
C LYS A 62 -14.00 -13.58 23.54
N SER A 63 -13.03 -13.42 24.45
CA SER A 63 -11.99 -12.40 24.28
C SER A 63 -11.12 -12.64 23.06
N VAL A 64 -10.83 -13.89 22.72
CA VAL A 64 -10.10 -14.25 21.49
C VAL A 64 -10.93 -13.93 20.26
N GLU A 65 -12.23 -14.22 20.28
CA GLU A 65 -13.13 -13.92 19.18
C GLU A 65 -13.25 -12.41 18.93
N GLU A 66 -13.37 -11.59 19.98
CA GLU A 66 -13.36 -10.12 19.87
C GLU A 66 -12.04 -9.59 19.27
N LEU A 67 -10.90 -10.22 19.62
CA LEU A 67 -9.60 -9.88 19.05
C LEU A 67 -9.48 -10.28 17.58
N LEU A 68 -10.01 -11.45 17.20
CA LEU A 68 -10.05 -11.92 15.82
C LEU A 68 -10.96 -11.04 14.95
N GLU A 69 -12.11 -10.57 15.47
CA GLU A 69 -12.96 -9.61 14.77
C GLU A 69 -12.23 -8.28 14.56
N CYS A 70 -11.51 -7.78 15.56
CA CYS A 70 -10.71 -6.57 15.42
C CYS A 70 -9.60 -6.73 14.37
N GLU A 71 -8.94 -7.89 14.34
CA GLU A 71 -7.94 -8.23 13.34
C GLU A 71 -8.57 -8.34 11.94
N GLU A 72 -9.75 -8.96 11.81
CA GLU A 72 -10.46 -9.07 10.54
C GLU A 72 -10.88 -7.69 10.02
N ILE A 73 -11.38 -6.80 10.89
CA ILE A 73 -11.69 -5.41 10.54
C ILE A 73 -10.43 -4.66 10.08
N TYR A 74 -9.31 -4.86 10.76
CA TYR A 74 -8.01 -4.29 10.37
C TYR A 74 -7.56 -4.78 8.98
N TRP A 75 -7.63 -6.09 8.72
CA TRP A 75 -7.27 -6.67 7.41
C TRP A 75 -8.28 -6.33 6.30
N LYS A 76 -9.55 -6.09 6.65
CA LYS A 76 -10.59 -5.56 5.75
C LYS A 76 -10.50 -4.05 5.53
N GLN A 77 -9.71 -3.33 6.34
CA GLN A 77 -9.36 -1.93 6.14
C GLN A 77 -7.91 -1.74 5.66
N PRO A 78 -7.52 -2.24 4.47
CA PRO A 78 -6.41 -1.63 3.79
C PRO A 78 -6.84 -0.22 3.38
N THR A 79 -6.39 0.78 4.14
CA THR A 79 -6.47 2.16 3.67
C THR A 79 -5.56 2.28 2.45
N ARG A 80 -5.93 3.14 1.50
CA ARG A 80 -5.07 3.48 0.36
C ARG A 80 -3.66 3.90 0.78
N ALA A 81 -3.46 4.33 2.03
CA ALA A 81 -2.16 4.75 2.55
C ALA A 81 -1.12 3.62 2.57
N ASP A 82 -1.47 2.37 2.93
CA ASP A 82 -0.50 1.27 2.93
C ASP A 82 -0.08 0.87 1.50
N TRP A 83 -1.02 0.98 0.57
CA TRP A 83 -0.75 0.77 -0.85
C TRP A 83 0.07 1.91 -1.45
N LEU A 84 -0.17 3.14 -1.01
CA LEU A 84 0.59 4.33 -1.40
C LEU A 84 2.01 4.31 -0.79
N ASP A 85 2.18 3.84 0.44
CA ASP A 85 3.49 3.74 1.11
C ASP A 85 4.33 2.58 0.53
N ALA A 86 3.69 1.48 0.11
CA ALA A 86 4.33 0.44 -0.71
C ALA A 86 4.66 0.93 -2.13
N SER A 87 3.89 1.88 -2.66
CA SER A 87 4.13 2.53 -3.96
C SER A 87 5.24 3.58 -3.90
N ASP A 88 5.41 4.27 -2.77
CA ASP A 88 6.41 5.33 -2.58
C ASP A 88 7.81 4.77 -2.30
N ARG A 89 7.91 3.50 -1.87
CA ARG A 89 9.20 2.78 -1.74
C ARG A 89 9.85 2.37 -3.06
N ASN A 90 9.40 2.92 -4.17
CA ASN A 90 10.11 2.85 -5.44
C ASN A 90 10.42 1.41 -5.87
N SER A 91 9.37 0.65 -6.20
CA SER A 91 9.56 -0.74 -6.59
C SER A 91 10.36 -0.78 -7.91
N LYS A 92 11.54 -1.42 -7.86
CA LYS A 92 12.30 -1.84 -9.05
C LYS A 92 11.38 -2.47 -10.10
N PHE A 93 10.29 -3.11 -9.67
CA PHE A 93 9.24 -3.66 -10.51
C PHE A 93 8.49 -2.59 -11.32
N PHE A 94 8.06 -1.47 -10.74
CA PHE A 94 7.37 -0.40 -11.48
C PHE A 94 8.31 0.27 -12.47
N HIS A 95 9.55 0.58 -12.07
CA HIS A 95 10.54 1.13 -12.99
C HIS A 95 10.94 0.13 -14.09
N ALA A 96 11.11 -1.16 -13.77
CA ALA A 96 11.36 -2.19 -14.76
C ALA A 96 10.17 -2.32 -15.73
N ARG A 97 8.94 -2.33 -15.22
CA ARG A 97 7.73 -2.41 -16.05
C ARG A 97 7.53 -1.17 -16.92
N ALA A 98 7.79 0.02 -16.40
CA ALA A 98 7.79 1.27 -17.15
C ALA A 98 8.89 1.28 -18.23
N THR A 99 10.09 0.82 -17.89
CA THR A 99 11.22 0.70 -18.85
C THR A 99 10.90 -0.30 -19.95
N THR A 100 10.34 -1.46 -19.62
CA THR A 100 9.90 -2.46 -20.60
C THR A 100 8.81 -1.91 -21.51
N ARG A 101 7.84 -1.16 -20.95
CA ARG A 101 6.83 -0.46 -21.76
C ARG A 101 7.45 0.59 -22.67
N LYS A 102 8.39 1.41 -22.17
CA LYS A 102 9.12 2.41 -22.97
C LYS A 102 9.88 1.74 -24.12
N LYS A 103 10.60 0.64 -23.86
CA LYS A 103 11.30 -0.13 -24.90
C LYS A 103 10.36 -0.70 -25.95
N LYS A 104 9.21 -1.26 -25.52
CA LYS A 104 8.22 -1.84 -26.42
C LYS A 104 7.51 -0.79 -27.29
N ASN A 105 7.23 0.38 -26.73
CA ASN A 105 6.44 1.42 -27.38
C ASN A 105 7.29 2.50 -28.05
N SER A 106 8.62 2.37 -28.02
CA SER A 106 9.52 3.29 -28.71
C SER A 106 9.35 3.12 -30.22
N ILE A 107 8.97 4.19 -30.91
CA ILE A 107 8.91 4.22 -32.36
C ILE A 107 10.33 4.47 -32.86
N ASN A 108 10.97 3.42 -33.38
CA ASN A 108 12.35 3.50 -33.86
C ASN A 108 12.45 3.83 -35.35
N MET A 109 11.38 3.58 -36.11
CA MET A 109 11.33 3.78 -37.55
C MET A 109 9.93 4.18 -38.00
N LEU A 110 9.85 5.14 -38.93
CA LEU A 110 8.63 5.52 -39.64
C LEU A 110 8.86 5.47 -41.14
N VAL A 111 7.79 5.28 -41.91
CA VAL A 111 7.84 5.28 -43.38
C VAL A 111 7.11 6.52 -43.87
N ASP A 112 7.74 7.28 -44.77
CA ASP A 112 7.13 8.46 -45.38
C ASP A 112 6.12 8.08 -46.48
N SER A 113 5.38 9.08 -46.98
CA SER A 113 4.42 8.92 -48.08
C SER A 113 5.05 8.42 -49.39
N GLY A 114 6.35 8.60 -49.56
CA GLY A 114 7.14 8.09 -50.68
C GLY A 114 7.73 6.69 -50.46
N GLY A 115 7.40 6.01 -49.36
CA GLY A 115 7.89 4.66 -49.04
C GLY A 115 9.32 4.59 -48.49
N ARG A 116 9.95 5.72 -48.15
CA ARG A 116 11.30 5.73 -47.55
C ARG A 116 11.21 5.57 -46.04
N VAL A 117 12.14 4.78 -45.50
CA VAL A 117 12.24 4.51 -44.06
C VAL A 117 13.13 5.56 -43.41
N HIS A 118 12.64 6.18 -42.34
CA HIS A 118 13.35 7.14 -41.50
C HIS A 118 13.55 6.55 -40.11
N ASN A 119 14.79 6.56 -39.62
CA ASN A 119 15.18 6.02 -38.32
C ASN A 119 15.97 7.00 -37.45
N SER A 120 16.26 8.20 -37.97
CA SER A 120 16.86 9.30 -37.21
C SER A 120 15.78 10.10 -36.51
N GLU A 121 16.10 10.71 -35.37
CA GLU A 121 15.17 11.57 -34.63
C GLU A 121 14.62 12.72 -35.50
N THR A 122 15.49 13.33 -36.31
CA THR A 122 15.12 14.38 -37.26
C THR A 122 14.20 13.87 -38.38
N GLY A 123 14.45 12.67 -38.90
CA GLY A 123 13.61 12.05 -39.92
C GLY A 123 12.24 11.64 -39.39
N LEU A 124 12.19 11.07 -38.19
CA LEU A 124 10.94 10.73 -37.50
C LEU A 124 10.08 11.98 -37.25
N ALA A 125 10.69 13.05 -36.73
CA ALA A 125 10.02 14.33 -36.50
C ALA A 125 9.46 14.93 -37.80
N PHE A 126 10.24 14.89 -38.88
CA PHE A 126 9.80 15.34 -40.20
C PHE A 126 8.58 14.57 -40.71
N VAL A 127 8.59 13.23 -40.64
CA VAL A 127 7.46 12.40 -41.10
C VAL A 127 6.20 12.66 -40.29
N ILE A 128 6.34 12.84 -38.97
CA ILE A 128 5.21 13.17 -38.09
C ILE A 128 4.63 14.55 -38.45
N GLN A 129 5.50 15.55 -38.65
CA GLN A 129 5.10 16.90 -39.01
C GLN A 129 4.39 16.95 -40.38
N ASP A 130 4.96 16.29 -41.38
CA ASP A 130 4.40 16.19 -42.73
C ASP A 130 3.01 15.54 -42.70
N TYR A 131 2.88 14.41 -41.99
CA TYR A 131 1.61 13.73 -41.79
C TYR A 131 0.55 14.65 -41.17
N PHE A 132 0.88 15.32 -40.05
CA PHE A 132 -0.08 16.20 -39.38
C PHE A 132 -0.43 17.46 -40.17
N SER A 133 0.49 17.98 -40.99
CA SER A 133 0.20 19.09 -41.92
C SER A 133 -0.70 18.70 -43.09
N THR A 134 -0.85 17.41 -43.36
CA THR A 134 -1.69 16.89 -44.45
C THR A 134 -3.12 16.62 -43.98
N ILE A 135 -3.31 16.26 -42.70
CA ILE A 135 -4.63 15.88 -42.15
C ILE A 135 -5.37 17.01 -41.42
N PHE A 136 -4.71 18.14 -41.18
CA PHE A 136 -5.28 19.35 -40.57
C PHE A 136 -5.06 20.56 -41.49
#